data_AF-A0A6B2TGX2-F1
#
_entry.id   AF-A0A6B2TGX2-F1
#
_cell.length_a   1.000
_cell.length_b   1.000
_cell.length_c   1.000
_cell.angle_alpha   90.00
_cell.angle_beta   90.00
_cell.angle_gamma   90.00
#
_symmetry.space_group_name_H-M   'P 1'
#
loop_
_entity.id
_entity.type
_entity.pdbx_description
1 polymer ?
#
loop_
_entity_poly.entity_id
_entity_poly.type
_entity_poly.pdbx_seq_one_letter_code
_entity_poly.pdbx_strand_id
1 'polypeptide(L)' 'GGPALLDAASGYWARRGLPVERDQVVAAPGAPPLLLALTAALGGDVLLPRPCAAWWAPQARLLGRDAYHVPTP' A
#
# COMPACT_ATOMS: atom_id res chain seq x y z
N GLY A 1 -10.53 5.30 -9.18
CA GLY A 1 -9.99 5.62 -10.51
C GLY A 1 -11.02 5.29 -11.56
N GLY A 2 -10.99 5.92 -12.74
CA GLY A 2 -11.90 5.57 -13.83
C GLY A 2 -11.64 4.15 -14.38
N PRO A 3 -12.63 3.48 -14.99
CA PRO A 3 -12.50 2.10 -15.47
C PRO A 3 -11.28 1.89 -16.38
N ALA A 4 -11.03 2.79 -17.33
CA ALA A 4 -9.88 2.70 -18.24
C ALA A 4 -8.52 2.73 -17.53
N LEU A 5 -8.40 3.50 -16.44
CA LEU A 5 -7.17 3.53 -15.63
C LEU A 5 -6.96 2.21 -14.90
N LEU A 6 -8.03 1.65 -14.33
CA LEU A 6 -7.95 0.39 -13.58
C LEU A 6 -7.68 -0.80 -14.53
N ASP A 7 -8.25 -0.80 -15.73
CA ASP A 7 -7.95 -1.80 -16.77
C ASP A 7 -6.49 -1.74 -17.22
N ALA A 8 -5.96 -0.53 -17.44
CA ALA A 8 -4.56 -0.36 -17.79
C ALA A 8 -3.62 -0.86 -16.68
N ALA A 9 -3.97 -0.62 -15.42
CA ALA A 9 -3.22 -1.09 -14.27
C ALA A 9 -3.30 -2.63 -14.11
N SER A 10 -4.48 -3.23 -14.27
CA SER A 10 -4.66 -4.69 -14.31
C SER A 10 -3.77 -5.33 -15.39
N GLY A 11 -3.82 -4.79 -16.62
CA GLY A 11 -2.96 -5.25 -17.71
C GLY A 11 -1.47 -5.06 -17.44
N TYR A 12 -1.07 -4.00 -16.74
CA TYR A 12 0.32 -3.80 -16.30
C TYR A 12 0.80 -4.92 -15.37
N TRP A 13 0.00 -5.28 -14.37
CA TRP A 13 0.35 -6.34 -13.42
C TRP A 13 0.33 -7.73 -14.06
N ALA A 14 -0.63 -8.00 -14.95
CA ALA A 14 -0.69 -9.25 -15.70
C ALA A 14 0.59 -9.50 -16.52
N ARG A 15 1.13 -8.47 -17.20
CA ARG A 15 2.41 -8.56 -17.94
C ARG A 15 3.62 -8.82 -17.04
N ARG A 16 3.50 -8.63 -15.73
CA ARG A 16 4.55 -8.88 -14.73
C ARG A 16 4.32 -10.19 -13.94
N GLY A 17 3.39 -11.02 -14.38
CA GLY A 17 3.11 -12.31 -13.76
C GLY A 17 2.21 -12.23 -12.52
N LEU A 18 1.52 -11.10 -12.30
CA LEU A 18 0.55 -10.93 -11.23
C LEU A 18 -0.82 -10.59 -11.83
N PRO A 19 -1.59 -11.57 -12.33
CA PRO A 19 -2.92 -11.31 -12.88
C PRO A 19 -3.84 -10.79 -11.76
N VAL A 20 -4.44 -9.63 -11.98
CA VAL A 20 -5.43 -9.01 -11.07
C VAL A 20 -6.60 -8.48 -11.87
N GLU A 21 -7.80 -8.64 -11.35
CA GLU A 21 -9.02 -8.09 -11.92
C GLU A 21 -9.21 -6.62 -11.52
N ARG A 22 -10.08 -5.90 -12.25
CA ARG A 22 -10.32 -4.46 -12.02
C ARG A 22 -10.73 -4.14 -10.58
N ASP A 23 -11.54 -5.00 -9.96
CA ASP A 23 -12.03 -4.87 -8.58
C ASP A 23 -10.95 -5.13 -7.52
N GLN A 24 -9.81 -5.69 -7.91
CA GLN A 24 -8.63 -5.91 -7.07
C GLN A 24 -7.61 -4.77 -7.17
N VAL A 25 -7.89 -3.73 -7.99
CA VAL A 25 -6.99 -2.60 -8.21
C VAL A 25 -7.60 -1.30 -7.69
N VAL A 26 -6.81 -0.55 -6.93
CA VAL A 26 -7.21 0.78 -6.42
C VAL A 26 -6.23 1.84 -6.92
N ALA A 27 -6.79 2.97 -7.35
CA ALA A 27 -6.01 4.16 -7.72
C ALA A 27 -6.08 5.21 -6.61
N ALA A 28 -4.93 5.78 -6.24
CA ALA A 28 -4.79 6.83 -5.23
C ALA A 28 -3.77 7.89 -5.70
N PRO A 29 -3.78 9.10 -5.13
CA PRO A 29 -2.84 10.17 -5.49
C PRO A 29 -1.45 9.93 -4.87
N GLY A 30 -0.82 8.81 -5.22
CA GLY A 30 0.50 8.38 -4.77
C GLY A 30 0.49 7.26 -3.73
N ALA A 31 1.69 6.77 -3.41
CA ALA A 31 1.88 5.68 -2.45
C ALA A 31 1.49 6.04 -1.00
N PRO A 32 1.77 7.25 -0.47
CA PRO A 32 1.40 7.59 0.90
C PRO A 32 -0.11 7.49 1.19
N PRO A 33 -1.02 8.11 0.42
CA PRO A 33 -2.45 7.97 0.69
C PRO A 33 -2.97 6.55 0.44
N LEU A 34 -2.37 5.79 -0.49
CA LEU A 34 -2.73 4.39 -0.74
C LEU A 34 -2.42 3.50 0.48
N LEU A 35 -1.20 3.57 1.01
CA LEU A 35 -0.81 2.75 2.16
C LEU A 35 -1.53 3.18 3.44
N LEU A 36 -1.81 4.47 3.62
CA LEU A 36 -2.63 4.95 4.73
C LEU A 36 -4.04 4.33 4.68
N ALA A 37 -4.70 4.39 3.52
CA ALA A 37 -6.05 3.83 3.34
C ALA A 37 -6.06 2.30 3.53
N LEU A 38 -5.04 1.60 3.01
CA LEU A 38 -4.89 0.15 3.18
C LEU A 38 -4.72 -0.23 4.66
N THR A 39 -3.82 0.45 5.36
CA THR A 39 -3.59 0.23 6.80
C THR A 39 -4.86 0.50 7.61
N ALA A 40 -5.60 1.57 7.27
CA ALA A 40 -6.86 1.89 7.93
C ALA A 40 -7.93 0.82 7.70
N ALA A 41 -8.00 0.25 6.49
CA ALA A 41 -9.00 -0.77 6.13
C ALA A 41 -8.69 -2.16 6.73
N LEU A 42 -7.41 -2.55 6.79
CA LEU A 42 -7.00 -3.84 7.36
C LEU A 42 -6.94 -3.81 8.90
N GLY A 43 -6.58 -2.66 9.47
CA GLY A 43 -6.31 -2.53 10.90
C GLY A 43 -5.03 -3.28 11.33
N GLY A 44 -4.82 -3.34 12.65
CA GLY A 44 -3.64 -3.95 13.27
C GLY A 44 -2.38 -3.09 13.27
N ASP A 45 -1.36 -3.59 13.93
CA ASP A 45 -0.04 -2.95 14.03
C ASP A 45 0.86 -3.39 12.87
N VAL A 46 1.92 -2.62 12.60
CA VAL A 46 2.76 -2.81 11.40
C VAL A 46 4.22 -3.15 11.73
N LEU A 47 4.82 -4.00 10.92
CA LEU A 47 6.26 -4.25 10.91
C LEU A 47 6.92 -3.40 9.82
N LEU A 48 7.95 -2.63 10.17
CA LEU A 48 8.66 -1.74 9.25
C LEU A 48 10.14 -2.15 9.14
N PRO A 49 10.73 -2.28 7.94
CA PRO A 49 12.16 -2.53 7.80
C PRO A 49 13.01 -1.36 8.33
N ARG A 50 14.31 -1.58 8.49
CA ARG A 50 15.29 -0.53 8.82
C ARG A 50 16.46 -0.60 7.84
N PRO A 51 16.67 0.43 6.99
CA PRO A 51 15.88 1.67 6.88
C PRO A 51 14.53 1.48 6.15
N CYS A 52 13.58 2.38 6.39
CA CYS A 52 12.32 2.49 5.63
C CYS A 52 12.04 3.94 5.22
N ALA A 53 11.05 4.14 4.36
CA ALA A 53 10.63 5.49 4.00
C ALA A 53 10.15 6.27 5.24
N ALA A 54 10.57 7.53 5.36
CA ALA A 54 10.34 8.36 6.54
C ALA A 54 8.85 8.58 6.89
N TRP A 55 7.94 8.35 5.93
CA TRP A 55 6.50 8.53 6.10
C TRP A 55 5.76 7.28 6.58
N TRP A 56 6.39 6.10 6.65
CA TRP A 56 5.70 4.86 7.06
C TRP A 56 5.27 4.87 8.53
N ALA A 57 6.21 5.13 9.46
CA ALA A 57 5.91 5.15 10.89
C ALA A 57 4.93 6.27 11.29
N PRO A 58 5.04 7.52 10.80
CA PRO A 58 4.05 8.56 11.08
C PRO A 58 2.63 8.20 10.65
N GLN A 59 2.45 7.52 9.51
CA GLN A 59 1.12 7.13 9.04
C GLN A 59 0.46 6.06 9.90
N ALA A 60 1.21 5.04 10.33
CA ALA A 60 0.69 4.03 11.25
C ALA A 60 0.25 4.67 12.58
N ARG A 61 1.08 5.57 13.14
CA ARG A 61 0.77 6.30 14.37
C ARG A 61 -0.44 7.22 14.24
N LEU A 62 -0.63 7.85 13.08
CA LEU A 62 -1.81 8.68 12.80
C LEU A 62 -3.12 7.87 12.91
N LEU A 63 -3.07 6.56 12.59
CA LEU A 63 -4.19 5.64 12.70
C LEU A 63 -4.29 4.97 14.08
N GLY A 64 -3.50 5.43 15.07
CA GLY A 64 -3.45 4.85 16.41
C GLY A 64 -2.83 3.44 16.45
N ARG A 65 -1.95 3.12 15.49
CA ARG A 65 -1.30 1.79 15.36
C ARG A 65 0.14 1.84 15.83
N ASP A 66 0.59 0.74 16.41
CA ASP A 66 2.00 0.55 16.72
C ASP A 66 2.79 0.21 15.47
N ALA A 67 4.06 0.64 15.45
CA ALA A 67 4.99 0.40 14.35
C ALA A 67 6.31 -0.16 14.91
N TYR A 68 6.61 -1.41 14.56
CA TYR A 68 7.78 -2.14 15.06
C TYR A 68 8.87 -2.23 13.98
N HIS A 69 10.05 -1.69 14.26
CA HIS A 69 11.16 -1.69 13.30
C HIS A 69 11.98 -2.98 13.33
N VAL A 70 12.01 -3.69 12.20
CA VAL A 70 12.74 -4.95 11.99
C VAL A 70 14.03 -4.70 11.21
N PRO A 71 15.20 -5.19 11.67
CA PRO A 71 16.44 -5.11 10.90
C PRO A 71 16.36 -5.94 9.61
N THR A 72 16.92 -5.43 8.51
CA THR A 72 17.09 -6.19 7.26
C THR A 72 18.51 -6.79 7.20
N PRO A 73 18.70 -8.02 6.69
CA PRO A 73 20.02 -8.59 6.45
C PRO A 73 20.90 -7.74 5.53
#